data_AF-A0A1L3ET87-F1
#
_entry.id   AF-A0A1L3ET87-F1
#
_cell.length_a   1.000
_cell.length_b   1.000
_cell.length_c   1.000
_cell.angle_alpha   90.00
_cell.angle_beta   90.00
_cell.angle_gamma   90.00
#
_symmetry.space_group_name_H-M   'P 1'
#
loop_
_entity.id
_entity.type
_entity.pdbx_description
1 polymer ?
#
loop_
_entity_poly.entity_id
_entity_poly.type
_entity_poly.pdbx_seq_one_letter_code
_entity_poly.pdbx_strand_id
1 'polypeptide(L)'
;MQQHGWIESDAVEQVRKRWWFGRLIANSDMHFGNLSFFLGDALPLQLTPSYDMLPMLYRPATSGELVAREFRSPSPTPADLAFWTVAAEWADAYWQRVSAHAEISADFRHIAATNREAISRARIRFEVGS
;
A
#
# COMPACT_ATOMS: atom_id res chain seq x y z
N MET A 1 17.35 -13.91 -0.49
CA MET A 1 16.35 -14.67 0.31
C MET A 1 15.72 -15.79 -0.53
N GLN A 2 14.94 -15.52 -1.59
CA GLN A 2 14.31 -16.59 -2.39
C GLN A 2 15.33 -17.50 -3.09
N GLN A 3 16.32 -16.94 -3.79
CA GLN A 3 17.39 -17.72 -4.46
C GLN A 3 18.21 -18.60 -3.50
N HIS A 4 18.17 -18.30 -2.20
CA HIS A 4 18.87 -19.05 -1.16
C HIS A 4 17.92 -19.99 -0.37
N GLY A 5 16.66 -20.13 -0.81
CA GLY A 5 15.64 -20.97 -0.17
C GLY A 5 15.12 -20.42 1.17
N TRP A 6 15.39 -19.16 1.50
CA TRP A 6 15.00 -18.61 2.81
C TRP A 6 13.52 -18.25 2.89
N ILE A 7 12.89 -17.99 1.75
CA ILE A 7 11.47 -17.64 1.64
C ILE A 7 10.90 -18.31 0.40
N GLU A 8 9.65 -18.74 0.49
CA GLU A 8 8.91 -19.30 -0.65
C GLU A 8 8.50 -18.23 -1.66
N SER A 9 8.17 -18.67 -2.87
CA SER A 9 7.63 -17.81 -3.92
C SER A 9 6.36 -17.06 -3.47
N ASP A 10 5.49 -17.71 -2.70
CA ASP A 10 4.28 -17.09 -2.14
C ASP A 10 4.62 -15.91 -1.23
N ALA A 11 5.68 -16.03 -0.41
CA ALA A 11 6.12 -14.93 0.44
C ALA A 11 6.61 -13.75 -0.40
N VAL A 12 7.32 -14.01 -1.50
CA VAL A 12 7.75 -12.95 -2.45
C VAL A 12 6.56 -12.25 -3.08
N GLU A 13 5.53 -12.99 -3.49
CA GLU A 13 4.31 -12.37 -4.01
C GLU A 13 3.60 -11.50 -2.96
N GLN A 14 3.48 -11.99 -1.73
CA GLN A 14 2.86 -11.22 -0.64
C GLN A 14 3.64 -9.94 -0.35
N VAL A 15 4.96 -9.99 -0.38
CA VAL A 15 5.82 -8.79 -0.26
C VAL A 15 5.52 -7.79 -1.38
N ARG A 16 5.43 -8.25 -2.64
CA ARG A 16 5.12 -7.36 -3.78
C ARG A 16 3.73 -6.73 -3.66
N LYS A 17 2.71 -7.50 -3.27
CA LYS A 17 1.34 -7.00 -3.06
C LYS A 17 1.31 -5.95 -1.94
N ARG A 18 1.98 -6.21 -0.80
CA ARG A 18 2.08 -5.25 0.31
C ARG A 18 2.86 -3.98 -0.06
N TRP A 19 3.93 -4.13 -0.85
CA TRP A 19 4.69 -2.99 -1.36
C TRP A 19 3.83 -2.07 -2.22
N TRP A 20 3.07 -2.66 -3.16
CA TRP A 20 2.13 -1.89 -3.98
C TRP A 20 1.02 -1.27 -3.15
N PHE A 21 0.46 -2.00 -2.18
CA PHE A 21 -0.57 -1.48 -1.29
C PHE A 21 -0.10 -0.22 -0.57
N GLY A 22 1.08 -0.26 0.05
CA GLY A 22 1.69 0.89 0.70
C GLY A 22 1.78 2.11 -0.21
N ARG A 23 2.28 1.92 -1.45
CA ARG A 23 2.35 3.02 -2.43
C ARG A 23 0.97 3.57 -2.82
N LEU A 24 -0.03 2.71 -2.96
CA LEU A 24 -1.39 3.08 -3.34
C LEU A 24 -2.18 3.73 -2.20
N ILE A 25 -1.73 3.58 -0.95
CA ILE A 25 -2.24 4.33 0.20
C ILE A 25 -1.38 5.57 0.53
N ALA A 26 -0.55 6.03 -0.40
CA ALA A 26 0.32 7.19 -0.20
C ALA A 26 1.31 7.01 0.98
N ASN A 27 1.73 5.78 1.28
CA ASN A 27 2.85 5.54 2.16
C ASN A 27 4.15 5.90 1.42
N SER A 28 4.71 7.07 1.75
CA SER A 28 5.98 7.53 1.22
C SER A 28 7.20 6.93 1.92
N ASP A 29 6.99 6.11 2.96
CA ASP A 29 8.04 5.52 3.80
C ASP A 29 8.08 3.98 3.65
N MET A 30 7.98 3.50 2.42
CA MET A 30 8.02 2.07 2.11
C MET A 30 9.46 1.56 2.06
N HIS A 31 10.10 1.43 3.22
CA HIS A 31 11.46 0.88 3.37
C HIS A 31 11.47 -0.57 3.88
N PHE A 32 12.61 -1.26 3.76
CA PHE A 32 12.75 -2.66 4.20
C PHE A 32 12.43 -2.90 5.68
N GLY A 33 12.55 -1.89 6.55
CA GLY A 33 12.16 -1.99 7.96
C GLY A 33 10.67 -2.25 8.20
N ASN A 34 9.80 -2.05 7.21
CA ASN A 34 8.34 -2.29 7.30
C ASN A 34 7.96 -3.72 6.89
N LEU A 35 8.97 -4.59 6.75
CA LEU A 35 8.84 -5.99 6.41
C LEU A 35 9.67 -6.85 7.37
N SER A 36 9.02 -7.78 8.06
CA SER A 36 9.69 -8.73 8.95
C SER A 36 9.28 -10.17 8.65
N PHE A 37 10.12 -11.09 9.09
CA PHE A 37 9.87 -12.52 9.06
C PHE A 37 9.97 -13.09 10.47
N PHE A 38 9.17 -14.11 10.77
CA PHE A 38 9.35 -14.87 12.00
C PHE A 38 10.65 -15.67 11.90
N LEU A 39 11.52 -15.52 12.89
CA LEU A 39 12.70 -16.36 13.02
C LEU A 39 12.29 -17.69 13.66
N GLY A 40 12.66 -18.79 13.03
CA GLY A 40 12.47 -20.14 13.56
C GLY A 40 13.62 -21.03 13.17
N ASP A 41 13.61 -22.27 13.68
CA ASP A 41 14.70 -23.23 13.49
C ASP A 41 14.67 -23.93 12.12
N ALA A 42 13.72 -23.57 11.25
CA ALA A 42 13.55 -24.15 9.92
C ALA A 42 13.23 -23.09 8.86
N LEU A 43 13.67 -23.37 7.64
CA LEU A 43 13.25 -22.68 6.43
C LEU A 43 12.06 -23.41 5.79
N PRO A 44 11.21 -22.72 5.02
CA PRO A 44 11.24 -21.29 4.70
C PRO A 44 10.72 -20.39 5.84
N LEU A 45 11.25 -19.17 5.94
CA LEU A 45 10.78 -18.16 6.89
C LEU A 45 9.37 -17.67 6.52
N GLN A 46 8.54 -17.45 7.54
CA GLN A 46 7.18 -16.94 7.37
C GLN A 46 7.14 -15.43 7.52
N LEU A 47 6.40 -14.75 6.62
CA LEU A 47 6.23 -13.31 6.67
C LEU A 47 5.32 -12.92 7.85
N THR A 48 5.71 -11.90 8.62
CA THR A 48 4.87 -11.40 9.73
C THR A 48 3.61 -10.70 9.20
N PRO A 49 2.60 -10.44 10.05
CA PRO A 49 1.56 -9.47 9.71
C PRO A 49 2.16 -8.11 9.31
N SER A 50 1.43 -7.34 8.49
CA SER A 50 1.86 -5.99 8.13
C SER A 50 1.82 -5.06 9.34
N TYR A 51 2.80 -4.18 9.45
CA TYR A 51 2.86 -3.10 10.41
C TYR A 51 3.35 -1.83 9.69
N ASP A 52 3.12 -0.66 10.29
CA ASP A 52 3.53 0.64 9.75
C ASP A 52 3.07 0.91 8.29
N MET A 53 1.83 0.51 7.99
CA MET A 53 1.18 0.73 6.70
C MET A 53 0.26 1.96 6.80
N LEU A 54 0.87 3.14 6.87
CA LEU A 54 0.19 4.41 7.07
C LEU A 54 0.38 5.35 5.87
N PRO A 55 -0.57 6.27 5.60
CA PRO A 55 -0.50 7.19 4.47
C PRO A 55 0.45 8.36 4.77
N MET A 56 1.75 8.06 4.86
CA MET A 56 2.80 8.95 5.35
C MET A 56 2.98 10.24 4.54
N LEU A 57 2.45 10.30 3.30
CA LEU A 57 2.33 11.54 2.55
C LEU A 57 1.62 12.64 3.36
N TYR A 58 0.68 12.31 4.23
CA TYR A 58 -0.08 13.29 5.02
C TYR A 58 0.46 13.49 6.43
N ARG A 59 1.63 12.93 6.76
CA ARG A 59 2.29 13.20 8.03
C ARG A 59 2.52 14.71 8.17
N PRO A 60 2.15 15.32 9.33
CA PRO A 60 2.45 16.72 9.61
C PRO A 60 3.93 17.03 9.40
N ALA A 61 4.24 18.26 8.98
CA ALA A 61 5.62 18.73 8.97
C ALA A 61 6.21 18.68 10.40
N THR A 62 7.54 18.67 10.53
CA THR A 62 8.21 18.69 11.84
C THR A 62 7.84 19.94 12.66
N SER A 63 7.43 21.02 11.99
CA SER A 63 6.86 22.25 12.59
C SER A 63 5.39 22.13 13.00
N GLY A 64 4.72 21.02 12.70
CA GLY A 64 3.28 20.81 12.93
C GLY A 64 2.37 21.30 11.79
N GLU A 65 2.92 21.93 10.76
CA GLU A 65 2.13 22.46 9.63
C GLU A 65 1.52 21.35 8.76
N LEU A 66 0.25 21.54 8.38
CA LEU A 66 -0.46 20.70 7.42
C LEU A 66 -0.25 21.27 6.01
N VAL A 67 0.71 20.72 5.28
CA VAL A 67 0.96 21.10 3.88
C VAL A 67 0.01 20.31 2.98
N ALA A 68 -0.74 21.00 2.14
CA ALA A 68 -1.54 20.37 1.08
C ALA A 68 -0.63 19.57 0.14
N ARG A 69 -0.83 18.26 0.08
CA ARG A 69 -0.08 17.33 -0.78
C ARG A 69 -1.05 16.55 -1.64
N GLU A 70 -0.84 16.62 -2.95
CA GLU A 70 -1.65 15.90 -3.93
C GLU A 70 -1.12 14.47 -4.07
N PHE A 71 -1.97 13.47 -3.79
CA PHE A 71 -1.65 12.07 -4.07
C PHE A 71 -1.85 11.78 -5.55
N ARG A 72 -0.85 11.12 -6.15
CA ARG A 72 -0.91 10.62 -7.52
C ARG A 72 -0.75 9.12 -7.49
N SER A 73 -1.81 8.40 -7.89
CA SER A 73 -1.78 6.95 -7.96
C SER A 73 -0.66 6.48 -8.90
N PRO A 74 0.32 5.70 -8.43
CA PRO A 74 1.38 5.18 -9.28
C PRO A 74 0.84 4.15 -10.28
N SER A 75 1.37 4.18 -11.50
CA SER A 75 1.07 3.21 -12.55
C SER A 75 1.96 1.97 -12.42
N PRO A 76 1.44 0.75 -12.64
CA PRO A 76 2.26 -0.46 -12.69
C PRO A 76 3.03 -0.58 -14.00
N THR A 77 4.10 -1.38 -13.97
CA THR A 77 4.69 -1.96 -15.18
C THR A 77 3.90 -3.20 -15.60
N PRO A 78 4.03 -3.71 -16.84
CA PRO A 78 3.38 -4.96 -17.24
C PRO A 78 3.73 -6.15 -16.32
N ALA A 79 4.98 -6.23 -15.85
CA ALA A 79 5.43 -7.31 -14.96
C ALA A 79 4.84 -7.21 -13.54
N ASP A 80 4.40 -6.01 -13.13
CA ASP A 80 3.84 -5.76 -11.81
C ASP A 80 2.31 -5.73 -11.79
N LEU A 81 1.67 -5.76 -12.97
CA LEU A 81 0.23 -5.53 -13.12
C LEU A 81 -0.60 -6.47 -12.26
N ALA A 82 -0.27 -7.77 -12.23
CA ALA A 82 -0.99 -8.74 -11.42
C ALA A 82 -0.94 -8.43 -9.90
N PHE A 83 0.22 -8.00 -9.38
CA PHE A 83 0.36 -7.62 -7.97
C PHE A 83 -0.31 -6.28 -7.67
N TRP A 84 -0.20 -5.34 -8.61
CA TRP A 84 -0.82 -4.03 -8.53
C TRP A 84 -2.34 -4.13 -8.50
N THR A 85 -2.96 -4.97 -9.34
CA THR A 85 -4.42 -5.13 -9.39
C THR A 85 -4.99 -5.55 -8.04
N VAL A 86 -4.41 -6.58 -7.42
CA VAL A 86 -4.80 -7.02 -6.08
C VAL A 86 -4.59 -5.92 -5.04
N ALA A 87 -3.44 -5.24 -5.08
CA ALA A 87 -3.15 -4.15 -4.15
C ALA A 87 -4.07 -2.92 -4.33
N ALA A 88 -4.52 -2.65 -5.56
CA ALA A 88 -5.43 -1.55 -5.88
C ALA A 88 -6.84 -1.82 -5.36
N GLU A 89 -7.31 -3.07 -5.37
CA GLU A 89 -8.53 -3.47 -4.68
C GLU A 89 -8.43 -3.22 -3.16
N TRP A 90 -7.31 -3.62 -2.55
CA TRP A 90 -7.07 -3.36 -1.13
C TRP A 90 -7.03 -1.86 -0.81
N ALA A 91 -6.38 -1.07 -1.67
CA ALA A 91 -6.29 0.38 -1.51
C ALA A 91 -7.64 1.08 -1.68
N ASP A 92 -8.48 0.67 -2.64
CA ASP A 92 -9.85 1.20 -2.78
C ASP A 92 -10.67 0.94 -1.51
N ALA A 93 -10.64 -0.30 -1.01
CA ALA A 93 -11.33 -0.68 0.22
C ALA A 93 -10.78 0.06 1.45
N TYR A 94 -9.47 0.26 1.53
CA TYR A 94 -8.84 1.05 2.59
C TYR A 94 -9.34 2.49 2.57
N TRP A 95 -9.24 3.19 1.44
CA TRP A 95 -9.65 4.59 1.34
C TRP A 95 -11.16 4.78 1.54
N GLN A 96 -11.98 3.83 1.08
CA GLN A 96 -13.40 3.80 1.39
C GLN A 96 -13.64 3.77 2.91
N ARG A 97 -13.00 2.85 3.63
CA ARG A 97 -13.14 2.75 5.09
C ARG A 97 -12.67 4.01 5.80
N VAL A 98 -11.52 4.55 5.41
CA VAL A 98 -10.99 5.81 5.97
C VAL A 98 -11.97 6.97 5.74
N SER A 99 -12.54 7.10 4.54
CA SER A 99 -13.51 8.17 4.23
C SER A 99 -14.83 8.07 5.00
N ALA A 100 -15.16 6.89 5.54
CA ALA A 100 -16.39 6.64 6.28
C ALA A 100 -16.19 6.51 7.80
N HIS A 101 -14.94 6.51 8.28
CA HIS A 101 -14.64 6.25 9.68
C HIS A 101 -14.94 7.47 10.55
N ALA A 102 -15.81 7.33 11.55
CA ALA A 102 -16.33 8.45 12.34
C ALA A 102 -15.24 9.20 13.12
N GLU A 103 -14.21 8.49 13.60
CA GLU A 103 -13.11 9.07 14.39
C GLU A 103 -12.08 9.86 13.55
N ILE A 104 -12.14 9.75 12.23
CA ILE A 104 -11.24 10.47 11.33
C ILE A 104 -11.83 11.86 11.04
N SER A 105 -11.02 12.91 11.05
CA SER A 105 -11.48 14.28 10.82
C SER A 105 -12.20 14.43 9.47
N ALA A 106 -13.16 15.36 9.40
CA ALA A 106 -13.92 15.60 8.17
C ALA A 106 -13.01 15.91 6.97
N ASP A 107 -11.98 16.73 7.19
CA ASP A 107 -11.00 17.10 6.15
C ASP A 107 -10.23 15.87 5.65
N PHE A 108 -9.79 14.98 6.55
CA PHE A 108 -9.07 13.78 6.15
C PHE A 108 -9.99 12.75 5.47
N ARG A 109 -11.26 12.67 5.87
CA ARG A 109 -12.26 11.87 5.15
C ARG A 109 -12.46 12.37 3.72
N HIS A 110 -12.42 13.69 3.48
CA HIS A 110 -12.46 14.26 2.14
C HIS A 110 -11.22 13.88 1.32
N ILE A 111 -10.02 14.01 1.89
CA ILE A 111 -8.76 13.55 1.26
C ILE A 111 -8.85 12.06 0.89
N ALA A 112 -9.34 11.23 1.81
CA ALA A 112 -9.50 9.79 1.56
C ALA A 112 -10.48 9.49 0.42
N ALA A 113 -11.59 10.23 0.32
CA ALA A 113 -12.54 10.10 -0.79
C ALA A 113 -11.87 10.47 -2.13
N THR A 114 -11.13 11.58 -2.19
CA THR A 114 -10.37 11.98 -3.38
C THR A 114 -9.31 10.94 -3.78
N ASN A 115 -8.60 10.37 -2.80
CA ASN A 115 -7.62 9.31 -3.07
C ASN A 115 -8.28 8.05 -3.61
N ARG A 116 -9.42 7.65 -3.03
CA ARG A 116 -10.20 6.52 -3.53
C ARG A 116 -10.60 6.72 -4.99
N GLU A 117 -11.09 7.89 -5.35
CA GLU A 117 -11.44 8.19 -6.75
C GLU A 117 -10.23 8.07 -7.68
N ALA A 118 -9.06 8.54 -7.26
CA ALA A 118 -7.81 8.40 -8.02
C ALA A 118 -7.44 6.91 -8.23
N ILE A 119 -7.60 6.07 -7.21
CA ILE A 119 -7.40 4.62 -7.31
C ILE A 119 -8.43 3.99 -8.24
N SER A 120 -9.71 4.29 -8.08
CA SER A 120 -10.79 3.75 -8.92
C SER A 120 -10.58 4.09 -10.41
N ARG A 121 -10.22 5.35 -10.72
CA ARG A 121 -9.86 5.74 -12.10
C ARG A 121 -8.66 4.95 -12.63
N ALA A 122 -7.63 4.75 -11.80
CA ALA A 122 -6.47 3.96 -12.20
C ALA A 122 -6.83 2.49 -12.45
N ARG A 123 -7.70 1.90 -11.62
CA ARG A 123 -8.19 0.52 -11.78
C ARG A 123 -8.91 0.34 -13.10
N ILE A 124 -9.88 1.19 -13.42
CA ILE A 124 -10.59 1.15 -14.71
C ILE A 124 -9.59 1.22 -15.88
N ARG A 125 -8.59 2.10 -15.79
CA ARG A 125 -7.58 2.26 -16.85
C ARG A 125 -6.76 0.99 -17.10
N PHE A 126 -6.41 0.23 -16.07
CA PHE A 126 -5.53 -0.94 -16.19
C PHE A 126 -6.29 -2.28 -16.24
N GLU A 127 -7.51 -2.35 -15.73
CA GLU A 127 -8.39 -3.53 -15.83
C GLU A 127 -8.98 -3.67 -17.25
N VAL A 128 -9.28 -2.56 -17.95
CA VAL A 128 -9.85 -2.58 -19.31
C VAL A 128 -8.77 -2.72 -20.42
N GLY A 129 -7.49 -2.52 -20.07
CA GLY A 129 -6.37 -2.57 -21.02
C GLY A 129 -5.53 -3.84 -20.97
N SER A 130 -5.99 -4.89 -20.27
CA SER A 130 -5.29 -6.18 -20.10
C SER A 130 -5.85 -7.27 -21.00
#